data_AF-A0A965NPK0-F1
#
_entry.id   AF-A0A965NPK0-F1
#
_cell.length_a   1.000
_cell.length_b   1.000
_cell.length_c   1.000
_cell.angle_alpha   90.00
_cell.angle_beta   90.00
_cell.angle_gamma   90.00
#
_symmetry.space_group_name_H-M   'P 1'
#
loop_
_entity.id
_entity.type
_entity.pdbx_description
1 polymer ?
#
loop_
_entity_poly.entity_id
_entity_poly.type
_entity_poly.pdbx_seq_one_letter_code
_entity_poly.pdbx_strand_id
1 'polypeptide(L)'
;LLTLRESKTSPVGSRFQAICALGEIATKTAKTGSTYYEAVIADATDDIKIRVFGDSPVKPVLTSLKAGAIVRVGGTVSDFNGRPDLKVDSLTPITDAERADPAIMGKLTPVSQHDPLKMKADLLGIIARIPHAGLRATVESAFEEHGERFHEAVAALGMHHAYRHGLLEHTLRMAKCAEALLPLYPKVDHALAVAGIVLHDMGKVQEYSRLEPGMAKASFTRAGNLHGHLVLGAFIVRAHGTKVGLEASLMERLEHILLSHHTMREYGACATPSTPEAVFVARIDDLDAKLSAVEEELRKAPPGAEFMPLRAIDGQLLITPPKTGA
;
A
#
# COMPACT_ATOMS: atom_id res chain seq x y z
N LEU A 1 -9.48 -23.21 -3.10
CA LEU A 1 -8.31 -22.45 -3.63
C LEU A 1 -7.63 -21.83 -2.43
N LEU A 2 -6.32 -22.03 -2.32
CA LEU A 2 -5.50 -21.38 -1.32
C LEU A 2 -5.01 -20.04 -1.86
N THR A 3 -4.72 -19.11 -0.96
CA THR A 3 -3.88 -17.96 -1.25
C THR A 3 -2.42 -18.40 -1.40
N LEU A 4 -1.56 -17.56 -1.98
CA LEU A 4 -0.13 -17.82 -2.11
C LEU A 4 0.54 -17.94 -0.75
N ARG A 5 0.14 -17.12 0.23
CA ARG A 5 0.66 -17.20 1.60
C ARG A 5 0.25 -18.49 2.31
N GLU A 6 -1.01 -18.92 2.19
CA GLU A 6 -1.46 -20.22 2.73
C GLU A 6 -0.74 -21.38 2.03
N SER A 7 -0.51 -21.27 0.72
CA SER A 7 0.23 -22.28 -0.04
C SER A 7 1.66 -22.42 0.47
N LYS A 8 2.37 -21.32 0.72
CA LYS A 8 3.75 -21.32 1.26
C LYS A 8 3.88 -21.86 2.69
N THR A 9 2.85 -21.68 3.51
CA THR A 9 2.86 -22.13 4.92
C THR A 9 2.35 -23.57 5.09
N SER A 10 1.88 -24.19 4.02
CA SER A 10 1.47 -25.59 4.00
C SER A 10 2.69 -26.54 4.09
N PRO A 11 2.54 -27.77 4.61
CA PRO A 11 3.64 -28.73 4.71
C PRO A 11 4.30 -29.02 3.36
N VAL A 12 5.62 -29.17 3.33
CA VAL A 12 6.37 -29.59 2.13
C VAL A 12 5.78 -30.88 1.56
N GLY A 13 5.57 -30.92 0.24
CA GLY A 13 4.90 -32.01 -0.46
C GLY A 13 3.39 -31.84 -0.62
N SER A 14 2.77 -30.86 0.04
CA SER A 14 1.34 -30.56 -0.12
C SER A 14 1.03 -30.05 -1.51
N ARG A 15 -0.10 -30.48 -2.09
CA ARG A 15 -0.64 -29.91 -3.33
C ARG A 15 -1.30 -28.56 -3.02
N PHE A 16 -1.11 -27.59 -3.90
CA PHE A 16 -1.82 -26.32 -3.83
C PHE A 16 -2.47 -25.97 -5.16
N GLN A 17 -3.49 -25.12 -5.08
CA GLN A 17 -4.11 -24.48 -6.24
C GLN A 17 -4.57 -23.07 -5.84
N ALA A 18 -4.14 -22.09 -6.63
CA ALA A 18 -4.40 -20.67 -6.40
C ALA A 18 -4.82 -19.99 -7.71
N ILE A 19 -5.50 -18.84 -7.60
CA ILE A 19 -5.69 -17.93 -8.74
C ILE A 19 -4.77 -16.75 -8.50
N CYS A 20 -3.99 -16.39 -9.51
CA CYS A 20 -2.93 -15.38 -9.42
C CYS A 20 -2.98 -14.45 -10.63
N ALA A 21 -2.57 -13.20 -10.44
CA ALA A 21 -2.13 -12.32 -11.51
C ALA A 21 -0.69 -12.67 -11.90
N LEU A 22 -0.42 -12.75 -13.20
CA LEU A 22 0.90 -12.97 -13.76
C LEU A 22 1.63 -11.63 -13.90
N GLY A 23 2.80 -11.53 -13.31
CA GLY A 23 3.70 -10.38 -13.45
C GLY A 23 4.58 -10.46 -14.69
N GLU A 24 5.70 -9.75 -14.65
CA GLU A 24 6.69 -9.78 -15.73
C GLU A 24 7.25 -11.19 -15.94
N ILE A 25 7.44 -11.56 -17.21
CA ILE A 25 8.04 -12.83 -17.64
C ILE A 25 9.40 -12.50 -18.23
N ALA A 26 10.47 -12.99 -17.61
CA ALA A 26 11.84 -12.77 -18.04
C ALA A 26 12.47 -14.08 -18.53
N THR A 27 13.06 -14.03 -19.71
CA THR A 27 13.93 -15.10 -20.21
C THR A 27 15.30 -15.00 -19.55
N LYS A 28 15.77 -16.08 -18.94
CA LYS A 28 17.04 -16.16 -18.22
C LYS A 28 17.88 -17.36 -18.70
N THR A 29 19.18 -17.30 -18.46
CA THR A 29 20.11 -18.40 -18.77
C THR A 29 20.63 -19.00 -17.46
N ALA A 30 20.50 -20.32 -17.31
CA ALA A 30 21.04 -21.04 -16.17
C ALA A 30 22.57 -21.16 -16.26
N LYS A 31 23.22 -21.48 -15.14
CA LYS A 31 24.68 -21.73 -15.11
C LYS A 31 25.12 -22.85 -16.06
N THR A 32 24.22 -23.78 -16.36
CA THR A 32 24.39 -24.88 -17.32
C THR A 32 24.26 -24.45 -18.79
N GLY A 33 24.00 -23.17 -19.06
CA GLY A 33 23.75 -22.65 -20.42
C GLY A 33 22.31 -22.84 -20.91
N SER A 34 21.47 -23.59 -20.20
CA SER A 34 20.07 -23.81 -20.60
C SER A 34 19.19 -22.59 -20.31
N THR A 35 18.29 -22.27 -21.23
CA THR A 35 17.27 -21.22 -21.04
C THR A 35 16.18 -21.65 -20.05
N TYR A 36 15.80 -20.75 -19.15
CA TYR A 36 14.62 -20.88 -18.29
C TYR A 36 13.84 -19.57 -18.25
N TYR A 37 12.56 -19.64 -17.88
CA TYR A 37 11.72 -18.46 -17.69
C TYR A 37 11.55 -18.20 -16.20
N GLU A 38 11.74 -16.96 -15.78
CA GLU A 38 11.36 -16.47 -14.46
C GLU A 38 10.10 -15.63 -14.63
N ALA A 39 9.06 -15.94 -13.85
CA ALA A 39 7.83 -15.16 -13.82
C ALA A 39 7.41 -14.88 -12.38
N VAL A 40 6.70 -13.79 -12.15
CA VAL A 40 6.06 -13.52 -10.85
C VAL A 40 4.60 -13.94 -10.92
N ILE A 41 4.12 -14.67 -9.91
CA ILE A 41 2.70 -14.87 -9.66
C ILE A 41 2.33 -14.11 -8.39
N ALA A 42 1.22 -13.39 -8.39
CA ALA A 42 0.80 -12.58 -7.26
C ALA A 42 -0.69 -12.73 -6.97
N ASP A 43 -1.06 -12.69 -5.70
CA ASP A 43 -2.44 -12.52 -5.25
C ASP A 43 -2.51 -11.42 -4.18
N ALA A 44 -3.63 -11.31 -3.46
CA ALA A 44 -3.80 -10.31 -2.41
C ALA A 44 -2.84 -10.49 -1.20
N THR A 45 -2.12 -11.60 -1.10
CA THR A 45 -1.39 -12.01 0.10
C THR A 45 0.12 -12.07 -0.07
N ASP A 46 0.61 -12.37 -1.28
CA ASP A 46 2.05 -12.50 -1.55
C ASP A 46 2.35 -12.38 -3.05
N ASP A 47 3.62 -12.16 -3.38
CA ASP A 47 4.15 -12.30 -4.73
C ASP A 47 5.34 -13.27 -4.76
N ILE A 48 5.27 -14.26 -5.65
CA ILE A 48 6.19 -15.39 -5.68
C ILE A 48 6.83 -15.48 -7.05
N LYS A 49 8.16 -15.55 -7.06
CA LYS A 49 8.92 -15.87 -8.28
C LYS A 49 8.87 -17.36 -8.54
N ILE A 50 8.39 -17.73 -9.71
CA ILE A 50 8.40 -19.09 -10.21
C ILE A 50 9.44 -19.23 -11.33
N ARG A 51 10.09 -20.39 -11.38
CA ARG A 51 11.08 -20.72 -12.42
C ARG A 51 10.56 -21.89 -13.25
N VAL A 52 10.50 -21.68 -14.55
CA VAL A 52 9.99 -22.65 -15.53
C VAL A 52 11.11 -23.05 -16.47
N PHE A 53 11.59 -24.28 -16.30
CA PHE A 53 12.66 -24.88 -17.11
C PHE A 53 12.12 -25.51 -18.39
N GLY A 54 13.04 -25.93 -19.28
CA GLY A 54 12.72 -26.29 -20.67
C GLY A 54 11.73 -27.45 -20.85
N ASP A 55 11.73 -28.41 -19.94
CA ASP A 55 10.89 -29.62 -19.90
C ASP A 55 9.58 -29.44 -19.12
N SER A 56 9.36 -28.25 -18.55
CA SER A 56 8.19 -27.99 -17.71
C SER A 56 6.89 -27.96 -18.53
N PRO A 57 5.83 -28.65 -18.08
CA PRO A 57 4.55 -28.70 -18.78
C PRO A 57 3.86 -27.33 -18.86
N VAL A 58 4.22 -26.37 -18.00
CA VAL A 58 3.61 -25.04 -17.98
C VAL A 58 4.27 -24.06 -18.96
N LYS A 59 5.44 -24.40 -19.52
CA LYS A 59 6.19 -23.51 -20.42
C LYS A 59 5.35 -23.00 -21.61
N PRO A 60 4.64 -23.86 -22.38
CA PRO A 60 3.90 -23.38 -23.55
C PRO A 60 2.84 -22.35 -23.19
N VAL A 61 2.13 -22.56 -22.08
CA VAL A 61 1.10 -21.64 -21.59
C VAL A 61 1.73 -20.36 -21.05
N LEU A 62 2.80 -20.46 -20.26
CA LEU A 62 3.47 -19.27 -19.72
C LEU A 62 3.96 -18.34 -20.84
N THR A 63 4.59 -18.89 -21.88
CA THR A 63 5.14 -18.11 -22.99
C THR A 63 4.08 -17.51 -23.93
N SER A 64 2.83 -17.97 -23.89
CA SER A 64 1.73 -17.39 -24.68
C SER A 64 1.01 -16.26 -23.94
N LEU A 65 1.25 -16.11 -22.64
CA LEU A 65 0.63 -15.11 -21.80
C LEU A 65 1.46 -13.82 -21.71
N LYS A 66 0.80 -12.76 -21.25
CA LYS A 66 1.41 -11.46 -20.97
C LYS A 66 1.26 -11.13 -19.48
N ALA A 67 2.11 -10.24 -19.00
CA ALA A 67 1.91 -9.61 -17.69
C ALA A 67 0.48 -9.02 -17.58
N GLY A 68 -0.15 -9.19 -16.43
CA GLY A 68 -1.55 -8.87 -16.17
C GLY A 68 -2.53 -10.01 -16.47
N ALA A 69 -2.10 -11.11 -17.09
CA ALA A 69 -2.96 -12.29 -17.27
C ALA A 69 -3.32 -12.90 -15.91
N ILE A 70 -4.59 -13.30 -15.75
CA ILE A 70 -5.05 -14.00 -14.55
C ILE A 70 -5.07 -15.49 -14.85
N VAL A 71 -4.38 -16.24 -14.00
CA VAL A 71 -4.12 -17.66 -14.19
C VAL A 71 -4.48 -18.45 -12.94
N ARG A 72 -4.98 -19.64 -13.17
CA ARG A 72 -5.03 -20.70 -12.17
C ARG A 72 -3.68 -21.41 -12.16
N VAL A 73 -3.05 -21.40 -11.00
CA VAL A 73 -1.75 -22.03 -10.75
C VAL A 73 -1.97 -23.25 -9.87
N GLY A 74 -1.40 -24.38 -10.26
CA GLY A 74 -1.37 -25.61 -9.49
C GLY A 74 0.04 -26.14 -9.37
N GLY A 75 0.33 -26.77 -8.23
CA GLY A 75 1.67 -27.24 -7.95
C GLY A 75 1.80 -27.96 -6.64
N THR A 76 3.05 -28.09 -6.20
CA THR A 76 3.42 -28.73 -4.94
C THR A 76 4.31 -27.79 -4.14
N VAL A 77 4.09 -27.72 -2.83
CA VAL A 77 4.96 -26.99 -1.91
C VAL A 77 6.31 -27.69 -1.85
N SER A 78 7.38 -26.95 -2.08
CA SER A 78 8.75 -27.43 -2.07
C SER A 78 9.59 -26.64 -1.06
N ASP A 79 10.79 -27.15 -0.78
CA ASP A 79 11.82 -26.42 -0.05
C ASP A 79 12.97 -26.10 -1.00
N PHE A 80 13.46 -24.85 -0.95
CA PHE A 80 14.69 -24.45 -1.63
C PHE A 80 15.64 -23.78 -0.64
N ASN A 81 16.66 -24.52 -0.21
CA ASN A 81 17.66 -24.08 0.77
C ASN A 81 17.06 -23.65 2.11
N GLY A 82 16.11 -24.43 2.65
CA GLY A 82 15.46 -24.13 3.93
C GLY A 82 14.44 -22.98 3.85
N ARG A 83 14.05 -22.58 2.64
CA ARG A 83 13.00 -21.57 2.41
C ARG A 83 11.83 -22.21 1.67
N PRO A 84 10.58 -21.94 2.10
CA PRO A 84 9.39 -22.37 1.36
C PRO A 84 9.42 -21.86 -0.08
N ASP A 85 9.20 -22.78 -1.03
CA ASP A 85 9.13 -22.53 -2.47
C ASP A 85 7.88 -23.21 -3.05
N LEU A 86 7.41 -22.76 -4.21
CA LEU A 86 6.25 -23.35 -4.88
C LEU A 86 6.65 -23.89 -6.25
N LYS A 87 6.71 -25.23 -6.38
CA LYS A 87 6.93 -25.87 -7.67
C LYS A 87 5.62 -25.91 -8.46
N VAL A 88 5.55 -25.11 -9.51
CA VAL A 88 4.39 -25.05 -10.42
C VAL A 88 4.45 -26.16 -11.47
N ASP A 89 3.39 -26.94 -11.57
CA ASP A 89 3.22 -28.00 -12.59
C ASP A 89 1.93 -27.86 -13.41
N SER A 90 1.04 -26.94 -13.03
CA SER A 90 -0.16 -26.60 -13.79
C SER A 90 -0.33 -25.09 -13.84
N LEU A 91 -0.59 -24.56 -15.03
CA LEU A 91 -0.86 -23.13 -15.26
C LEU A 91 -1.86 -23.01 -16.40
N THR A 92 -3.02 -22.42 -16.13
CA THR A 92 -4.09 -22.23 -17.12
C THR A 92 -4.72 -20.84 -16.96
N PRO A 93 -5.10 -20.16 -18.05
CA PRO A 93 -5.97 -18.98 -17.94
C PRO A 93 -7.24 -19.31 -17.17
N ILE A 94 -7.75 -18.35 -16.40
CA ILE A 94 -9.08 -18.49 -15.79
C ILE A 94 -10.18 -18.42 -16.86
N THR A 95 -11.34 -18.99 -16.56
CA THR A 95 -12.51 -18.93 -17.47
C THR A 95 -13.18 -17.56 -17.44
N ASP A 96 -14.02 -17.25 -18.44
CA ASP A 96 -14.81 -16.02 -18.44
C ASP A 96 -15.79 -15.94 -17.26
N ALA A 97 -16.35 -17.08 -16.85
CA ALA A 97 -17.19 -17.16 -15.66
C ALA A 97 -16.41 -16.80 -14.38
N GLU A 98 -15.17 -17.28 -14.25
CA GLU A 98 -14.30 -16.95 -13.12
C GLU A 98 -13.85 -15.49 -13.13
N ARG A 99 -13.64 -14.92 -14.32
CA ARG A 99 -13.31 -13.51 -14.50
C ARG A 99 -14.47 -12.59 -14.14
N ALA A 100 -15.71 -13.04 -14.38
CA ALA A 100 -16.92 -12.30 -14.07
C ALA A 100 -17.33 -12.41 -12.58
N ASP A 101 -16.74 -13.32 -11.81
CA ASP A 101 -17.05 -13.53 -10.39
C ASP A 101 -16.27 -12.55 -9.48
N PRO A 102 -16.95 -11.58 -8.83
CA PRO A 102 -16.30 -10.63 -7.93
C PRO A 102 -15.65 -11.29 -6.71
N ALA A 103 -16.15 -12.44 -6.25
CA ALA A 103 -15.58 -13.16 -5.10
C ALA A 103 -14.25 -13.84 -5.46
N ILE A 104 -14.04 -14.17 -6.74
CA ILE A 104 -12.75 -14.66 -7.25
C ILE A 104 -11.80 -13.48 -7.47
N MET A 105 -12.26 -12.47 -8.19
CA MET A 105 -11.45 -11.30 -8.56
C MET A 105 -11.02 -10.49 -7.33
N GLY A 106 -11.89 -10.38 -6.32
CA GLY A 106 -11.58 -9.72 -5.05
C GLY A 106 -10.45 -10.39 -4.26
N LYS A 107 -10.20 -11.68 -4.44
CA LYS A 107 -9.08 -12.41 -3.77
C LYS A 107 -7.70 -12.09 -4.37
N LEU A 108 -7.67 -11.49 -5.55
CA LEU A 108 -6.43 -11.07 -6.20
C LEU A 108 -5.98 -9.68 -5.75
N THR A 109 -6.91 -8.90 -5.21
CA THR A 109 -6.69 -7.50 -4.89
C THR A 109 -6.47 -7.37 -3.39
N PRO A 110 -5.31 -6.90 -2.93
CA PRO A 110 -5.10 -6.66 -1.52
C PRO A 110 -5.99 -5.51 -1.05
N VAL A 111 -6.66 -5.69 0.09
CA VAL A 111 -7.60 -4.72 0.68
C VAL A 111 -7.29 -4.52 2.16
N SER A 112 -7.66 -3.37 2.72
CA SER A 112 -7.62 -3.13 4.16
C SER A 112 -8.38 -4.22 4.94
N GLN A 113 -7.88 -4.57 6.12
CA GLN A 113 -8.56 -5.47 7.05
C GLN A 113 -9.68 -4.78 7.84
N HIS A 114 -9.75 -3.45 7.77
CA HIS A 114 -10.76 -2.65 8.44
C HIS A 114 -11.93 -2.34 7.50
N ASP A 115 -13.13 -2.21 8.08
CA ASP A 115 -14.34 -1.89 7.31
C ASP A 115 -14.23 -0.49 6.68
N PRO A 116 -14.21 -0.39 5.33
CA PRO A 116 -14.05 0.90 4.65
C PRO A 116 -15.21 1.86 4.90
N LEU A 117 -16.44 1.37 5.13
CA LEU A 117 -17.58 2.23 5.42
C LEU A 117 -17.42 2.89 6.79
N LYS A 118 -16.99 2.11 7.79
CA LYS A 118 -16.70 2.62 9.13
C LYS A 118 -15.51 3.58 9.11
N MET A 119 -14.41 3.23 8.43
CA MET A 119 -13.24 4.12 8.32
C MET A 119 -13.59 5.46 7.68
N LYS A 120 -14.38 5.44 6.61
CA LYS A 120 -14.88 6.65 5.95
C LYS A 120 -15.73 7.49 6.91
N ALA A 121 -16.67 6.88 7.62
CA ALA A 121 -17.52 7.58 8.58
C ALA A 121 -16.69 8.23 9.71
N ASP A 122 -15.71 7.49 10.27
CA ASP A 122 -14.81 7.99 11.31
C ASP A 122 -14.01 9.21 10.80
N LEU A 123 -13.40 9.12 9.61
CA LEU A 123 -12.60 10.19 9.03
C LEU A 123 -13.44 11.45 8.74
N LEU A 124 -14.61 11.28 8.12
CA LEU A 124 -15.54 12.39 7.86
C LEU A 124 -16.01 13.03 9.17
N GLY A 125 -16.21 12.24 10.23
CA GLY A 125 -16.50 12.75 11.57
C GLY A 125 -15.39 13.63 12.12
N ILE A 126 -14.12 13.28 11.91
CA ILE A 126 -12.96 14.10 12.31
C ILE A 126 -12.93 15.40 11.48
N ILE A 127 -13.13 15.31 10.17
CA ILE A 127 -13.16 16.48 9.26
C ILE A 127 -14.21 17.50 9.71
N ALA A 128 -15.42 17.03 10.03
CA ALA A 128 -16.52 17.89 10.49
C ALA A 128 -16.19 18.65 11.79
N ARG A 129 -15.26 18.13 12.62
CA ARG A 129 -14.84 18.74 13.88
C ARG A 129 -13.66 19.69 13.75
N ILE A 130 -13.07 19.88 12.56
CA ILE A 130 -11.99 20.86 12.34
C ILE A 130 -12.53 22.26 12.71
N PRO A 131 -12.01 22.95 13.75
CA PRO A 131 -12.67 24.14 14.28
C PRO A 131 -12.70 25.32 13.30
N HIS A 132 -11.61 25.53 12.56
CA HIS A 132 -11.46 26.66 11.66
C HIS A 132 -12.25 26.45 10.35
N ALA A 133 -13.23 27.31 10.09
CA ALA A 133 -14.15 27.18 8.96
C ALA A 133 -13.47 27.11 7.58
N GLY A 134 -12.48 27.97 7.31
CA GLY A 134 -11.77 27.98 6.02
C GLY A 134 -10.98 26.70 5.74
N LEU A 135 -10.21 26.20 6.73
CA LEU A 135 -9.51 24.91 6.65
C LEU A 135 -10.48 23.75 6.47
N ARG A 136 -11.57 23.72 7.27
CA ARG A 136 -12.61 22.68 7.13
C ARG A 136 -13.23 22.70 5.73
N ALA A 137 -13.63 23.87 5.23
CA ALA A 137 -14.20 24.02 3.89
C ALA A 137 -13.20 23.62 2.78
N THR A 138 -11.90 23.87 2.98
CA THR A 138 -10.85 23.43 2.04
C THR A 138 -10.79 21.90 1.97
N VAL A 139 -10.78 21.24 3.13
CA VAL A 139 -10.79 19.77 3.23
C VAL A 139 -12.07 19.20 2.62
N GLU A 140 -13.23 19.72 3.01
CA GLU A 140 -14.53 19.27 2.51
C GLU A 140 -14.63 19.43 0.99
N SER A 141 -14.20 20.57 0.43
CA SER A 141 -14.21 20.77 -1.02
C SER A 141 -13.27 19.82 -1.76
N ALA A 142 -12.11 19.47 -1.19
CA ALA A 142 -11.21 18.49 -1.80
C ALA A 142 -11.80 17.08 -1.76
N PHE A 143 -12.47 16.71 -0.66
CA PHE A 143 -13.16 15.41 -0.53
C PHE A 143 -14.43 15.32 -1.38
N GLU A 144 -15.11 16.42 -1.65
CA GLU A 144 -16.22 16.46 -2.60
C GLU A 144 -15.76 16.03 -4.01
N GLU A 145 -14.60 16.49 -4.46
CA GLU A 145 -14.08 16.19 -5.80
C GLU A 145 -13.27 14.88 -5.87
N HIS A 146 -12.45 14.61 -4.87
CA HIS A 146 -11.50 13.50 -4.90
C HIS A 146 -11.79 12.38 -3.90
N GLY A 147 -12.79 12.54 -3.03
CA GLY A 147 -13.06 11.64 -1.92
C GLY A 147 -13.31 10.21 -2.35
N GLU A 148 -14.08 9.97 -3.43
CA GLU A 148 -14.30 8.60 -3.94
C GLU A 148 -12.96 7.90 -4.24
N ARG A 149 -12.08 8.58 -4.99
CA ARG A 149 -10.77 8.02 -5.33
C ARG A 149 -9.85 7.92 -4.12
N PHE A 150 -9.91 8.88 -3.21
CA PHE A 150 -9.15 8.87 -1.95
C PHE A 150 -9.51 7.65 -1.09
N HIS A 151 -10.79 7.37 -0.92
CA HIS A 151 -11.26 6.25 -0.09
C HIS A 151 -10.81 4.89 -0.64
N GLU A 152 -10.59 4.75 -1.95
CA GLU A 152 -10.20 3.49 -2.59
C GLU A 152 -8.69 3.37 -2.83
N ALA A 153 -7.96 4.49 -2.82
CA ALA A 153 -6.54 4.52 -3.17
C ALA A 153 -5.67 3.70 -2.22
N VAL A 154 -4.57 3.20 -2.79
CA VAL A 154 -3.44 2.66 -2.02
C VAL A 154 -2.63 3.82 -1.43
N ALA A 155 -2.01 3.64 -0.27
CA ALA A 155 -1.08 4.65 0.26
C ALA A 155 0.34 4.47 -0.31
N ALA A 156 0.70 3.29 -0.82
CA ALA A 156 2.00 3.03 -1.43
C ALA A 156 1.89 1.94 -2.51
N LEU A 157 2.93 1.79 -3.36
CA LEU A 157 2.98 0.71 -4.37
C LEU A 157 3.67 -0.58 -3.89
N GLY A 158 4.43 -0.52 -2.79
CA GLY A 158 5.19 -1.66 -2.28
C GLY A 158 5.71 -1.49 -0.86
N MET A 159 5.18 -0.52 -0.12
CA MET A 159 5.48 -0.27 1.30
C MET A 159 4.19 -0.42 2.12
N HIS A 160 4.15 0.10 3.35
CA HIS A 160 2.96 0.07 4.21
C HIS A 160 1.71 0.55 3.45
N HIS A 161 0.55 -0.06 3.74
CA HIS A 161 -0.73 0.31 3.15
C HIS A 161 -0.80 0.22 1.59
N ALA A 162 -0.04 -0.69 0.98
CA ALA A 162 -0.09 -0.98 -0.47
C ALA A 162 -1.29 -1.85 -0.89
N TYR A 163 -2.48 -1.47 -0.44
CA TYR A 163 -3.73 -2.17 -0.66
C TYR A 163 -4.90 -1.20 -0.82
N ARG A 164 -6.00 -1.64 -1.43
CA ARG A 164 -7.20 -0.82 -1.61
C ARG A 164 -7.69 -0.34 -0.25
N HIS A 165 -8.07 0.94 -0.17
CA HIS A 165 -8.40 1.64 1.08
C HIS A 165 -7.21 1.93 2.00
N GLY A 166 -5.98 1.65 1.58
CA GLY A 166 -4.78 1.90 2.36
C GLY A 166 -4.55 3.38 2.68
N LEU A 167 -4.83 4.28 1.73
CA LEU A 167 -4.69 5.73 1.96
C LEU A 167 -5.69 6.24 3.02
N LEU A 168 -6.93 5.73 2.97
CA LEU A 168 -7.96 6.03 3.97
C LEU A 168 -7.54 5.53 5.36
N GLU A 169 -7.08 4.28 5.45
CA GLU A 169 -6.63 3.69 6.71
C GLU A 169 -5.48 4.48 7.33
N HIS A 170 -4.43 4.74 6.54
CA HIS A 170 -3.26 5.52 6.95
C HIS A 170 -3.65 6.91 7.47
N THR A 171 -4.43 7.65 6.69
CA THR A 171 -4.87 9.00 7.06
C THR A 171 -5.73 8.99 8.32
N LEU A 172 -6.61 7.99 8.48
CA LEU A 172 -7.44 7.84 9.67
C LEU A 172 -6.59 7.52 10.91
N ARG A 173 -5.58 6.64 10.79
CA ARG A 173 -4.66 6.31 11.90
C ARG A 173 -3.90 7.56 12.35
N MET A 174 -3.36 8.34 11.41
CA MET A 174 -2.71 9.62 11.70
C MET A 174 -3.66 10.61 12.38
N ALA A 175 -4.89 10.73 11.89
CA ALA A 175 -5.88 11.65 12.46
C ALA A 175 -6.25 11.25 13.91
N LYS A 176 -6.42 9.96 14.19
CA LYS A 176 -6.63 9.44 15.55
C LYS A 176 -5.42 9.67 16.45
N CYS A 177 -4.20 9.51 15.93
CA CYS A 177 -2.98 9.86 16.68
C CYS A 177 -2.94 11.35 17.03
N ALA A 178 -3.36 12.22 16.10
CA ALA A 178 -3.42 13.65 16.34
C ALA A 178 -4.43 14.03 17.43
N GLU A 179 -5.63 13.45 17.42
CA GLU A 179 -6.63 13.66 18.49
C GLU A 179 -6.07 13.29 19.88
N ALA A 180 -5.25 12.24 19.96
CA ALA A 180 -4.62 11.82 21.20
C ALA A 180 -3.43 12.71 21.62
N LEU A 181 -2.63 13.17 20.67
CA LEU A 181 -1.35 13.82 20.94
C LEU A 181 -1.41 15.35 20.98
N LEU A 182 -2.27 16.00 20.19
CA LEU A 182 -2.38 17.46 20.16
C LEU A 182 -2.63 18.12 21.53
N PRO A 183 -3.39 17.54 22.47
CA PRO A 183 -3.53 18.09 23.82
C PRO A 183 -2.20 18.25 24.59
N LEU A 184 -1.17 17.47 24.24
CA LEU A 184 0.17 17.54 24.83
C LEU A 184 1.05 18.64 24.19
N TYR A 185 0.67 19.15 23.02
CA TYR A 185 1.44 20.11 22.25
C TYR A 185 0.65 21.41 21.99
N PRO A 186 0.40 22.23 23.03
CA PRO A 186 -0.48 23.41 22.93
C PRO A 186 0.06 24.54 22.02
N LYS A 187 1.26 24.38 21.46
CA LYS A 187 1.88 25.30 20.49
C LYS A 187 1.72 24.85 19.03
N VAL A 188 1.07 23.71 18.80
CA VAL A 188 0.67 23.23 17.49
C VAL A 188 -0.78 23.63 17.26
N ASP A 189 -1.07 24.35 16.19
CA ASP A 189 -2.45 24.69 15.85
C ASP A 189 -3.23 23.43 15.47
N HIS A 190 -4.27 23.11 16.26
CA HIS A 190 -5.06 21.89 16.09
C HIS A 190 -5.76 21.84 14.73
N ALA A 191 -6.38 22.94 14.29
CA ALA A 191 -7.18 22.94 13.07
C ALA A 191 -6.28 22.75 11.85
N LEU A 192 -5.13 23.43 11.81
CA LEU A 192 -4.15 23.34 10.74
C LEU A 192 -3.44 21.99 10.71
N ALA A 193 -3.07 21.43 11.87
CA ALA A 193 -2.45 20.10 11.95
C ALA A 193 -3.40 19.01 11.45
N VAL A 194 -4.67 19.01 11.90
CA VAL A 194 -5.66 18.01 11.45
C VAL A 194 -5.99 18.18 9.96
N ALA A 195 -6.16 19.41 9.47
CA ALA A 195 -6.37 19.65 8.03
C ALA A 195 -5.16 19.18 7.20
N GLY A 196 -3.94 19.46 7.68
CA GLY A 196 -2.70 18.98 7.09
C GLY A 196 -2.63 17.47 7.02
N ILE A 197 -2.93 16.76 8.11
CA ILE A 197 -2.99 15.28 8.14
C ILE A 197 -4.00 14.75 7.14
N VAL A 198 -5.21 15.32 7.07
CA VAL A 198 -6.24 14.80 6.17
C VAL A 198 -5.86 14.98 4.69
N LEU A 199 -5.08 16.03 4.37
CA LEU A 199 -4.72 16.38 3.00
C LEU A 199 -3.31 15.97 2.57
N HIS A 200 -2.44 15.54 3.50
CA HIS A 200 -0.99 15.42 3.27
C HIS A 200 -0.66 14.58 2.01
N ASP A 201 -1.41 13.50 1.82
CA ASP A 201 -1.24 12.53 0.74
C ASP A 201 -2.33 12.60 -0.33
N MET A 202 -3.14 13.65 -0.37
CA MET A 202 -4.24 13.79 -1.34
C MET A 202 -3.75 13.66 -2.80
N GLY A 203 -2.49 14.03 -3.08
CA GLY A 203 -1.89 13.84 -4.40
C GLY A 203 -1.80 12.39 -4.88
N LYS A 204 -1.86 11.39 -3.98
CA LYS A 204 -1.83 9.96 -4.34
C LYS A 204 -3.05 9.55 -5.16
N VAL A 205 -4.16 10.28 -5.06
CA VAL A 205 -5.33 10.11 -5.92
C VAL A 205 -5.05 10.47 -7.38
N GLN A 206 -3.96 11.16 -7.69
CA GLN A 206 -3.53 11.43 -9.06
C GLN A 206 -2.23 10.69 -9.41
N GLU A 207 -1.39 10.41 -8.41
CA GLU A 207 -0.12 9.70 -8.57
C GLU A 207 -0.30 8.23 -8.97
N TYR A 208 -1.21 7.52 -8.31
CA TYR A 208 -1.40 6.08 -8.51
C TYR A 208 -2.64 5.76 -9.36
N SER A 209 -2.55 4.67 -10.13
CA SER A 209 -3.70 4.06 -10.79
C SER A 209 -4.70 3.56 -9.75
N ARG A 210 -5.97 3.40 -10.13
CA ARG A 210 -6.91 2.63 -9.30
C ARG A 210 -6.41 1.19 -9.17
N LEU A 211 -6.63 0.60 -8.01
CA LEU A 211 -6.39 -0.81 -7.75
C LEU A 211 -7.73 -1.54 -7.87
N GLU A 212 -8.02 -2.04 -9.07
CA GLU A 212 -9.31 -2.67 -9.39
C GLU A 212 -9.32 -4.16 -9.04
N PRO A 213 -10.51 -4.77 -8.84
CA PRO A 213 -10.65 -6.21 -8.68
C PRO A 213 -9.91 -6.98 -9.79
N GLY A 214 -9.05 -7.91 -9.39
CA GLY A 214 -8.18 -8.66 -10.31
C GLY A 214 -6.77 -8.10 -10.48
N MET A 215 -6.50 -6.91 -9.95
CA MET A 215 -5.15 -6.34 -9.90
C MET A 215 -4.49 -6.64 -8.55
N ALA A 216 -3.28 -7.19 -8.59
CA ALA A 216 -2.48 -7.41 -7.37
C ALA A 216 -1.73 -6.16 -6.91
N LYS A 217 -1.45 -5.22 -7.84
CA LYS A 217 -0.68 -4.00 -7.55
C LYS A 217 -1.19 -2.83 -8.38
N ALA A 218 -1.13 -1.64 -7.81
CA ALA A 218 -1.31 -0.39 -8.54
C ALA A 218 0.00 -0.01 -9.25
N SER A 219 -0.06 0.97 -10.14
CA SER A 219 1.11 1.53 -10.82
C SER A 219 1.08 3.04 -10.81
N PHE A 220 2.22 3.67 -11.11
CA PHE A 220 2.26 5.11 -11.31
C PHE A 220 1.47 5.51 -12.57
N THR A 221 0.69 6.58 -12.46
CA THR A 221 0.12 7.26 -13.63
C THR A 221 1.21 8.06 -14.35
N ARG A 222 0.89 8.61 -15.52
CA ARG A 222 1.77 9.58 -16.18
C ARG A 222 2.03 10.81 -15.31
N ALA A 223 1.00 11.34 -14.65
CA ALA A 223 1.15 12.49 -13.75
C ALA A 223 2.00 12.13 -12.53
N GLY A 224 1.82 10.93 -11.97
CA GLY A 224 2.63 10.43 -10.87
C GLY A 224 4.11 10.34 -11.23
N ASN A 225 4.45 9.76 -12.39
CA ASN A 225 5.83 9.68 -12.87
C ASN A 225 6.48 11.05 -13.13
N LEU A 226 5.69 12.07 -13.47
CA LEU A 226 6.22 13.40 -13.82
C LEU A 226 6.31 14.34 -12.63
N HIS A 227 5.36 14.29 -11.69
CA HIS A 227 5.21 15.29 -10.63
C HIS A 227 5.38 14.73 -9.21
N GLY A 228 4.95 13.49 -8.96
CA GLY A 228 4.86 12.92 -7.62
C GLY A 228 3.72 13.48 -6.76
N HIS A 229 3.31 12.77 -5.72
CA HIS A 229 2.14 13.13 -4.91
C HIS A 229 2.29 14.43 -4.12
N LEU A 230 3.49 14.82 -3.70
CA LEU A 230 3.69 16.05 -2.91
C LEU A 230 3.28 17.29 -3.72
N VAL A 231 3.73 17.34 -4.98
CA VAL A 231 3.43 18.44 -5.91
C VAL A 231 1.96 18.40 -6.34
N LEU A 232 1.46 17.21 -6.70
CA LEU A 232 0.06 17.02 -7.08
C LEU A 232 -0.89 17.40 -5.93
N GLY A 233 -0.55 17.02 -4.70
CA GLY A 233 -1.28 17.38 -3.49
C GLY A 233 -1.30 18.89 -3.26
N ALA A 234 -0.15 19.57 -3.40
CA ALA A 234 -0.09 21.02 -3.29
C ALA A 234 -0.95 21.73 -4.35
N PHE A 235 -1.02 21.22 -5.58
CA PHE A 235 -1.92 21.76 -6.61
C PHE A 235 -3.40 21.60 -6.23
N ILE A 236 -3.79 20.43 -5.74
CA ILE A 236 -5.16 20.16 -5.27
C ILE A 236 -5.52 21.12 -4.14
N VAL A 237 -4.68 21.19 -3.10
CA VAL A 237 -4.90 22.04 -1.93
C VAL A 237 -5.00 23.51 -2.33
N ARG A 238 -4.10 23.99 -3.19
CA ARG A 238 -4.14 25.37 -3.69
C ARG A 238 -5.43 25.68 -4.43
N ALA A 239 -5.88 24.78 -5.30
CA ALA A 239 -7.13 24.97 -6.04
C ALA A 239 -8.34 25.08 -5.09
N HIS A 240 -8.48 24.14 -4.16
CA HIS A 240 -9.62 24.10 -3.24
C HIS A 240 -9.59 25.21 -2.19
N GLY A 241 -8.41 25.53 -1.63
CA GLY A 241 -8.31 26.64 -0.67
C GLY A 241 -8.56 27.99 -1.34
N THR A 242 -8.16 28.18 -2.60
CA THR A 242 -8.48 29.40 -3.38
C THR A 242 -9.99 29.48 -3.63
N LYS A 243 -10.62 28.36 -4.03
CA LYS A 243 -12.07 28.28 -4.27
C LYS A 243 -12.89 28.72 -3.05
N VAL A 244 -12.45 28.39 -1.83
CA VAL A 244 -13.16 28.75 -0.59
C VAL A 244 -12.66 30.05 0.06
N GLY A 245 -11.69 30.74 -0.55
CA GLY A 245 -11.14 31.98 -0.02
C GLY A 245 -10.31 31.80 1.25
N LEU A 246 -9.56 30.69 1.37
CA LEU A 246 -8.64 30.47 2.48
C LEU A 246 -7.59 31.59 2.52
N GLU A 247 -7.33 32.10 3.73
CA GLU A 247 -6.34 33.14 3.96
C GLU A 247 -4.94 32.69 3.48
N ALA A 248 -4.17 33.63 2.91
CA ALA A 248 -2.94 33.32 2.20
C ALA A 248 -1.86 32.67 3.09
N SER A 249 -1.70 33.11 4.33
CA SER A 249 -0.77 32.49 5.27
C SER A 249 -1.19 31.06 5.64
N LEU A 250 -2.48 30.81 5.86
CA LEU A 250 -2.98 29.44 6.08
C LEU A 250 -2.78 28.54 4.87
N MET A 251 -3.00 29.05 3.66
CA MET A 251 -2.72 28.33 2.42
C MET A 251 -1.25 27.92 2.32
N GLU A 252 -0.33 28.88 2.51
CA GLU A 252 1.12 28.63 2.46
C GLU A 252 1.56 27.58 3.48
N ARG A 253 1.03 27.64 4.71
CA ARG A 253 1.33 26.68 5.76
C ARG A 253 0.80 25.28 5.44
N LEU A 254 -0.41 25.19 4.90
CA LEU A 254 -1.02 23.91 4.55
C LEU A 254 -0.23 23.23 3.42
N GLU A 255 0.17 23.98 2.40
CA GLU A 255 1.07 23.49 1.36
C GLU A 255 2.44 23.08 1.90
N HIS A 256 3.00 23.86 2.84
CA HIS A 256 4.27 23.50 3.48
C HIS A 256 4.19 22.17 4.22
N ILE A 257 3.08 21.88 4.89
CA ILE A 257 2.84 20.56 5.51
C ILE A 257 2.93 19.47 4.44
N LEU A 258 2.18 19.61 3.33
CA LEU A 258 2.18 18.64 2.23
C LEU A 258 3.57 18.48 1.59
N LEU A 259 4.31 19.56 1.41
CA LEU A 259 5.62 19.52 0.74
C LEU A 259 6.75 19.00 1.63
N SER A 260 6.52 18.87 2.94
CA SER A 260 7.56 18.51 3.92
C SER A 260 7.28 17.26 4.76
N HIS A 261 6.09 16.65 4.65
CA HIS A 261 5.65 15.56 5.55
C HIS A 261 6.56 14.33 5.56
N HIS A 262 7.31 14.04 4.49
CA HIS A 262 8.33 12.96 4.48
C HIS A 262 9.55 13.20 5.39
N THR A 263 9.54 14.23 6.25
CA THR A 263 10.57 14.62 7.23
C THR A 263 11.90 15.11 6.68
N MET A 264 12.47 14.46 5.67
CA MET A 264 13.80 14.73 5.12
C MET A 264 13.82 14.64 3.59
N ARG A 265 14.76 15.34 2.94
CA ARG A 265 14.86 15.34 1.47
C ARG A 265 15.27 13.97 0.93
N GLU A 266 16.08 13.24 1.68
CA GLU A 266 16.52 11.88 1.41
C GLU A 266 15.34 10.89 1.39
N TYR A 267 14.24 11.22 2.06
CA TYR A 267 12.98 10.48 2.04
C TYR A 267 11.98 11.02 1.01
N GLY A 268 12.39 11.98 0.19
CA GLY A 268 11.58 12.55 -0.90
C GLY A 268 10.83 13.84 -0.56
N ALA A 269 11.06 14.43 0.62
CA ALA A 269 10.47 15.73 0.94
C ALA A 269 10.99 16.84 0.02
N CYS A 270 10.11 17.74 -0.43
CA CYS A 270 10.52 18.93 -1.19
C CYS A 270 11.14 20.00 -0.27
N ALA A 271 10.69 20.06 0.98
CA ALA A 271 11.16 20.99 2.00
C ALA A 271 11.32 20.30 3.36
N THR A 272 12.07 20.93 4.26
CA THR A 272 12.15 20.53 5.66
C THR A 272 10.90 21.04 6.41
N PRO A 273 10.29 20.27 7.32
CA PRO A 273 9.23 20.76 8.18
C PRO A 273 9.69 21.95 9.02
N SER A 274 9.03 23.10 8.87
CA SER A 274 9.50 24.40 9.38
C SER A 274 8.43 25.22 10.11
N THR A 275 7.27 24.59 10.38
CA THR A 275 6.25 25.11 11.29
C THR A 275 5.96 24.05 12.36
N PRO A 276 5.43 24.43 13.54
CA PRO A 276 5.03 23.46 14.56
C PRO A 276 4.12 22.36 14.01
N GLU A 277 3.16 22.73 13.16
CA GLU A 277 2.22 21.81 12.52
C GLU A 277 2.92 20.90 11.53
N ALA A 278 3.78 21.42 10.66
CA ALA A 278 4.53 20.59 9.72
C ALA A 278 5.45 19.59 10.42
N VAL A 279 6.14 20.02 11.48
CA VAL A 279 6.97 19.12 12.30
C VAL A 279 6.11 18.04 12.95
N PHE A 280 4.95 18.40 13.49
CA PHE A 280 4.02 17.47 14.08
C PHE A 280 3.51 16.44 13.05
N VAL A 281 2.94 16.90 11.93
CA VAL A 281 2.39 16.03 10.89
C VAL A 281 3.45 15.08 10.34
N ALA A 282 4.65 15.59 10.04
CA ALA A 282 5.74 14.76 9.53
C ALA A 282 6.17 13.64 10.51
N ARG A 283 6.08 13.89 11.83
CA ARG A 283 6.41 12.87 12.84
C ARG A 283 5.30 11.86 13.05
N ILE A 284 4.04 12.27 12.90
CA ILE A 284 2.88 11.36 12.94
C ILE A 284 2.89 10.44 11.71
N ASP A 285 3.19 10.98 10.54
CA ASP A 285 3.34 10.21 9.29
C ASP A 285 4.44 9.14 9.43
N ASP A 286 5.64 9.55 9.83
CA ASP A 286 6.78 8.64 10.06
C ASP A 286 6.50 7.56 11.11
N LEU A 287 5.76 7.91 12.18
CA LEU A 287 5.33 6.95 13.20
C LEU A 287 4.40 5.88 12.60
N ASP A 288 3.37 6.30 11.88
CA ASP A 288 2.40 5.39 11.26
C ASP A 288 3.08 4.49 10.22
N ALA A 289 3.87 5.10 9.33
CA ALA A 289 4.65 4.42 8.31
C ALA A 289 5.53 3.27 8.88
N LYS A 290 6.18 3.50 10.03
CA LYS A 290 7.05 2.51 10.68
C LYS A 290 6.26 1.44 11.42
N LEU A 291 5.24 1.81 12.19
CA LEU A 291 4.42 0.83 12.92
C LEU A 291 3.61 -0.06 11.99
N SER A 292 3.05 0.50 10.92
CA SER A 292 2.37 -0.28 9.88
C SER A 292 3.33 -1.24 9.16
N ALA A 293 4.59 -0.84 8.96
CA ALA A 293 5.61 -1.75 8.42
C ALA A 293 5.96 -2.87 9.41
N VAL A 294 6.01 -2.59 10.72
CA VAL A 294 6.18 -3.61 11.77
C VAL A 294 5.01 -4.60 11.75
N GLU A 295 3.77 -4.12 11.75
CA GLU A 295 2.56 -4.95 11.70
C GLU A 295 2.53 -5.86 10.46
N GLU A 296 2.89 -5.32 9.29
CA GLU A 296 3.00 -6.07 8.04
C GLU A 296 4.03 -7.19 8.13
N GLU A 297 5.22 -6.91 8.65
CA GLU A 297 6.30 -7.90 8.79
C GLU A 297 5.98 -8.96 9.85
N LEU A 298 5.39 -8.58 10.99
CA LEU A 298 4.93 -9.53 12.01
C LEU A 298 3.93 -10.53 11.44
N ARG A 299 3.07 -10.09 10.51
CA ARG A 299 2.10 -10.97 9.85
C ARG A 299 2.74 -11.88 8.78
N LYS A 300 3.90 -11.51 8.23
CA LYS A 300 4.67 -12.34 7.30
C LYS A 300 5.65 -13.28 8.01
N ALA A 301 5.78 -13.17 9.33
CA ALA A 301 6.76 -13.91 10.11
C ALA A 301 6.68 -15.43 9.86
N PRO A 302 7.76 -16.07 9.40
CA PRO A 302 7.77 -17.52 9.25
C PRO A 302 7.81 -18.18 10.64
N PRO A 303 7.19 -19.36 10.80
CA PRO A 303 7.25 -20.11 12.05
C PRO A 303 8.71 -20.38 12.48
N GLY A 304 9.01 -20.11 13.75
CA GLY A 304 10.32 -20.39 14.34
C GLY A 304 11.41 -19.34 14.07
N ALA A 305 11.13 -18.27 13.31
CA ALA A 305 12.07 -17.15 13.23
C ALA A 305 11.97 -16.26 14.47
N GLU A 306 13.13 -15.78 14.93
CA GLU A 306 13.23 -14.86 16.07
C GLU A 306 13.36 -13.40 15.62
N PHE A 307 14.15 -13.17 14.57
CA PHE A 307 14.37 -11.85 13.98
C PHE A 307 14.06 -11.84 12.48
N MET A 308 13.61 -10.68 11.98
CA MET A 308 13.47 -10.40 10.55
C MET A 308 14.06 -9.04 10.18
N PRO A 309 14.72 -8.91 9.01
CA PRO A 309 15.13 -7.60 8.53
C PRO A 309 13.91 -6.71 8.25
N LEU A 310 13.92 -5.48 8.77
CA LEU A 310 12.90 -4.48 8.51
C LEU A 310 13.53 -3.21 7.96
N ARG A 311 13.25 -2.94 6.67
CA ARG A 311 13.79 -1.77 5.95
C ARG A 311 13.37 -0.44 6.58
N ALA A 312 12.16 -0.36 7.15
CA ALA A 312 11.62 0.88 7.72
C ALA A 312 12.41 1.42 8.92
N ILE A 313 13.23 0.58 9.57
CA ILE A 313 14.09 0.96 10.70
C ILE A 313 15.58 0.70 10.42
N ASP A 314 15.93 0.32 9.18
CA ASP A 314 17.28 -0.09 8.78
C ASP A 314 17.92 -1.10 9.76
N GLY A 315 17.16 -2.14 10.13
CA GLY A 315 17.55 -3.02 11.24
C GLY A 315 16.86 -4.38 11.26
N GLN A 316 17.03 -5.08 12.37
CA GLN A 316 16.36 -6.36 12.66
C GLN A 316 15.19 -6.11 13.62
N LEU A 317 14.01 -6.61 13.28
CA LEU A 317 12.82 -6.64 14.11
C LEU A 317 12.77 -7.96 14.88
N LEU A 318 12.67 -7.90 16.21
CA LEU A 318 12.32 -9.05 17.03
C LEU A 318 10.82 -9.36 16.81
N ILE A 319 10.52 -10.57 16.33
CA ILE A 319 9.14 -10.95 15.98
C ILE A 319 8.47 -11.83 17.04
N THR A 320 9.23 -12.33 18.01
CA THR A 320 8.65 -13.08 19.12
C THR A 320 7.96 -12.13 20.10
N PRO A 321 6.70 -12.38 20.49
CA PRO A 321 6.00 -11.54 21.44
C PRO A 321 6.67 -11.60 22.82
N PRO A 322 6.64 -10.50 23.59
CA PRO A 322 7.19 -10.50 24.94
C PRO A 322 6.35 -11.42 25.84
N LYS A 323 7.00 -12.16 26.74
CA LYS A 323 6.32 -13.00 27.75
C LYS A 323 5.81 -12.14 28.90
N THR A 324 4.86 -11.26 28.61
CA THR A 324 4.31 -10.32 29.60
C THR A 324 3.29 -10.94 30.53
N GLY A 325 2.92 -12.21 30.33
CA GLY A 325 2.00 -12.93 31.22
C GLY A 325 0.65 -12.22 31.30
N ALA A 326 -0.15 -12.33 30.24
CA ALA A 326 -1.56 -11.98 30.24
C ALA A 326 -2.36 -13.17 29.72
#